data_AF-A0A812MIJ3-F1
#
_entry.id   AF-A0A812MIJ3-F1
#
_cell.length_a   1.000
_cell.length_b   1.000
_cell.length_c   1.000
_cell.angle_alpha   90.00
_cell.angle_beta   90.00
_cell.angle_gamma   90.00
#
_symmetry.space_group_name_H-M   'P 1'
#
loop_
_entity.id
_entity.type
_entity.pdbx_description
1 polymer ?
#
loop_
_entity_poly.entity_id
_entity_poly.type
_entity_poly.pdbx_seq_one_letter_code
_entity_poly.pdbx_strand_id
1 'polypeptide(L)'
;MQMVHARMLAVRAVKGTRTMFASEAQLNLWSISHYHVAPADAQKDAVGVFRPTAPQACACPCIFTERLLSGAAASKNDEEPLHIPHYHGPFLRHWQHAYDLASRTLANLSPWQRVRLVHGKGWRGWQLTPGFYVGTTVGHAPENIPWLKMQDSGNGFRSMLPSTVGTTIVWPSPLALAATWDIQAVGEQAGALATEFRGKGANAMLGPGLNVNRIARGGRNFEYLPGEDPFLGATLTRSFIFHLQRKGVMAVLKHFGFNEQETNRNWVSSIVDERTAWELYYPPFEAGIDVGAAAIMCSYNKVPQR
;
A
#
# COMPACT_ATOMS: atom_id res chain seq x y z
N MET A 1 -15.83 13.29 -4.08
CA MET A 1 -16.40 12.64 -5.29
C MET A 1 -15.38 11.62 -5.78
N GLN A 2 -15.58 10.32 -5.52
CA GLN A 2 -14.78 9.26 -6.15
C GLN A 2 -15.49 7.91 -6.02
N MET A 3 -15.66 7.25 -7.16
CA MET A 3 -16.12 5.88 -7.26
C MET A 3 -14.95 4.94 -6.92
N VAL A 4 -15.21 3.98 -6.05
CA VAL A 4 -14.31 2.86 -5.77
C VAL A 4 -14.81 1.67 -6.59
N HIS A 5 -14.24 1.46 -7.77
CA HIS A 5 -14.19 0.11 -8.35
C HIS A 5 -12.89 -0.50 -7.87
N ALA A 6 -12.90 -1.06 -6.66
CA ALA A 6 -11.78 -1.86 -6.17
C ALA A 6 -11.79 -3.17 -6.96
N ARG A 7 -10.90 -3.31 -7.95
CA ARG A 7 -10.53 -4.62 -8.49
C ARG A 7 -9.47 -5.19 -7.54
N MET A 8 -9.87 -6.16 -6.72
CA MET A 8 -8.93 -6.95 -5.92
C MET A 8 -8.28 -7.99 -6.82
N LEU A 9 -6.95 -7.92 -6.93
CA LEU A 9 -6.13 -8.99 -7.51
C LEU A 9 -5.66 -9.89 -6.35
N ALA A 10 -5.89 -11.20 -6.47
CA ALA A 10 -5.33 -12.18 -5.56
C ALA A 10 -3.83 -12.34 -5.84
N VAL A 11 -2.99 -12.22 -4.81
CA VAL A 11 -1.54 -12.33 -4.95
C VAL A 11 -1.13 -13.80 -4.88
N ARG A 12 -0.45 -14.29 -5.92
CA ARG A 12 0.20 -15.60 -5.92
C ARG A 12 1.68 -15.40 -5.60
N ALA A 13 2.12 -15.80 -4.41
CA ALA A 13 3.54 -15.98 -4.15
C ALA A 13 4.00 -17.28 -4.82
N VAL A 14 4.68 -17.17 -5.98
CA VAL A 14 5.40 -18.30 -6.57
C VAL A 14 6.81 -18.29 -5.96
N LYS A 15 7.13 -19.30 -5.15
CA LYS A 15 8.50 -19.53 -4.71
C LYS A 15 9.39 -19.78 -5.93
N GLY A 16 10.42 -18.97 -6.10
CA GLY A 16 11.55 -19.29 -6.99
C GLY A 16 11.58 -18.66 -8.38
N THR A 17 10.69 -17.73 -8.72
CA THR A 17 10.77 -16.99 -10.00
C THR A 17 10.53 -15.50 -9.78
N ARG A 18 11.54 -14.66 -10.09
CA ARG A 18 11.48 -13.18 -10.11
C ARG A 18 10.61 -12.67 -11.27
N THR A 19 9.34 -13.05 -11.30
CA THR A 19 8.39 -12.57 -12.30
C THR A 19 7.03 -12.40 -11.64
N MET A 20 6.74 -11.17 -11.21
CA MET A 20 5.35 -10.72 -11.10
C MET A 20 4.92 -10.29 -12.50
N PHE A 21 4.26 -11.20 -13.21
CA PHE A 21 3.65 -11.04 -14.54
C PHE A 21 4.64 -10.84 -15.72
N ALA A 22 4.94 -11.94 -16.43
CA ALA A 22 5.35 -11.88 -17.83
C ALA A 22 4.39 -12.75 -18.64
N SER A 23 3.65 -12.15 -19.57
CA SER A 23 3.04 -12.88 -20.68
C SER A 23 3.99 -12.81 -21.86
N GLU A 24 4.28 -13.96 -22.44
CA GLU A 24 5.17 -14.20 -23.58
C GLU A 24 4.92 -13.24 -24.75
N ALA A 25 5.98 -12.60 -25.26
CA ALA A 25 6.08 -12.16 -26.63
C ALA A 25 7.54 -12.23 -27.09
N GLN A 26 7.71 -12.76 -28.29
CA GLN A 26 8.95 -13.25 -28.87
C GLN A 26 9.97 -12.16 -29.21
N LEU A 27 11.24 -12.57 -29.15
CA LEU A 27 12.43 -12.03 -29.78
C LEU A 27 12.20 -11.17 -31.04
N ASN A 28 12.90 -10.02 -31.10
CA ASN A 28 13.71 -9.68 -32.27
C ASN A 28 14.85 -8.72 -31.87
N LEU A 29 16.08 -9.16 -32.16
CA LEU A 29 17.31 -8.39 -32.17
C LEU A 29 17.26 -7.32 -33.26
N TRP A 30 17.59 -6.06 -32.96
CA TRP A 30 18.38 -5.17 -33.83
C TRP A 30 19.13 -4.16 -32.96
N SER A 31 20.45 -4.06 -33.20
CA SER A 31 21.36 -3.07 -32.63
C SER A 31 21.38 -1.78 -33.47
N ILE A 32 22.22 -0.81 -33.05
CA ILE A 32 22.60 0.47 -33.71
C ILE A 32 21.72 1.65 -33.27
N SER A 33 22.18 2.89 -32.98
CA SER A 33 23.43 3.53 -32.59
C SER A 33 23.06 4.97 -32.22
N HIS A 34 23.83 5.57 -31.30
CA HIS A 34 24.11 7.00 -31.12
C HIS A 34 23.35 8.02 -31.98
N TYR A 35 22.69 9.01 -31.36
CA TYR A 35 22.77 10.41 -31.80
C TYR A 35 22.63 11.39 -30.63
N HIS A 36 23.67 12.20 -30.44
CA HIS A 36 23.65 13.52 -29.81
C HIS A 36 23.20 14.54 -30.87
N VAL A 37 22.25 15.42 -30.53
CA VAL A 37 22.22 16.80 -31.04
C VAL A 37 21.55 17.71 -29.97
N ALA A 38 22.27 18.73 -29.53
CA ALA A 38 21.75 19.96 -28.93
C ALA A 38 22.07 21.14 -29.88
N PRO A 39 21.72 22.39 -29.56
CA PRO A 39 20.37 22.99 -29.55
C PRO A 39 20.29 24.19 -30.53
N ALA A 40 19.14 24.88 -30.60
CA ALA A 40 19.05 26.22 -31.19
C ALA A 40 18.16 27.16 -30.37
N ASP A 41 18.80 28.25 -29.92
CA ASP A 41 18.32 29.51 -29.35
C ASP A 41 17.37 30.27 -30.33
N ALA A 42 16.63 31.37 -30.08
CA ALA A 42 16.45 32.32 -28.97
C ALA A 42 15.25 33.25 -29.29
N GLN A 43 14.61 33.82 -28.26
CA GLN A 43 14.14 35.21 -28.15
C GLN A 43 13.68 35.41 -26.69
N LYS A 44 14.40 36.11 -25.78
CA LYS A 44 14.62 37.58 -25.62
C LYS A 44 13.28 38.33 -25.66
N ASP A 45 12.79 39.05 -24.65
CA ASP A 45 13.41 39.80 -23.56
C ASP A 45 12.45 40.02 -22.36
N ALA A 46 12.99 40.04 -21.14
CA ALA A 46 12.67 41.04 -20.11
C ALA A 46 13.75 40.99 -19.02
N VAL A 47 14.48 42.10 -18.93
CA VAL A 47 15.72 42.29 -18.18
C VAL A 47 15.45 42.51 -16.70
N GLY A 48 16.20 41.77 -15.87
CA GLY A 48 16.41 42.04 -14.44
C GLY A 48 17.77 41.48 -14.05
N VAL A 49 18.84 42.22 -14.36
CA VAL A 49 20.23 41.86 -14.04
C VAL A 49 20.52 42.25 -12.59
N PHE A 50 20.82 41.27 -11.74
CA PHE A 50 21.71 41.45 -10.59
C PHE A 50 22.74 40.31 -10.63
N ARG A 51 24.01 40.68 -10.76
CA ARG A 51 25.16 39.76 -10.87
C ARG A 51 25.64 39.30 -9.48
N PRO A 52 26.35 38.15 -9.41
CA PRO A 52 26.49 37.36 -8.20
C PRO A 52 27.64 37.83 -7.30
N THR A 53 27.44 37.69 -5.99
CA THR A 53 28.52 37.60 -5.01
C THR A 53 28.51 36.20 -4.39
N ALA A 54 29.60 35.47 -4.57
CA ALA A 54 30.03 34.36 -3.74
C ALA A 54 31.42 34.73 -3.18
N PRO A 55 31.95 34.11 -2.11
CA PRO A 55 31.45 32.93 -1.41
C PRO A 55 31.45 33.06 0.12
N GLN A 56 30.46 32.49 0.81
CA GLN A 56 30.70 31.95 2.15
C GLN A 56 29.95 30.62 2.28
N ALA A 57 30.75 29.56 2.38
CA ALA A 57 30.30 28.22 2.65
C ALA A 57 29.66 28.16 4.04
N CYS A 58 28.34 28.03 4.11
CA CYS A 58 27.71 27.42 5.27
C CYS A 58 27.97 25.92 5.20
N ALA A 59 29.14 25.52 5.69
CA ALA A 59 29.41 24.14 6.08
C ALA A 59 28.48 23.81 7.26
N CYS A 60 27.32 23.22 6.97
CA CYS A 60 26.60 22.46 7.99
C CYS A 60 27.31 21.10 8.05
N PRO A 61 28.03 20.77 9.13
CA PRO A 61 28.69 19.49 9.22
C PRO A 61 27.61 18.41 9.27
N CYS A 62 27.54 17.58 8.23
CA CYS A 62 27.00 16.23 8.33
C CYS A 62 27.86 15.48 9.34
N ILE A 63 27.56 15.65 10.63
CA ILE A 63 28.06 14.77 11.67
C ILE A 63 27.36 13.44 11.41
N PHE A 64 28.08 12.54 10.74
CA PHE A 64 27.91 11.11 10.94
C PHE A 64 28.05 10.87 12.46
N THR A 65 26.93 10.76 13.15
CA THR A 65 26.94 10.33 14.54
C THR A 65 27.08 8.82 14.57
N GLU A 66 28.32 8.35 14.56
CA GLU A 66 28.75 7.04 15.11
C GLU A 66 28.50 6.93 16.64
N ARG A 67 27.64 7.79 17.22
CA ARG A 67 27.53 8.00 18.67
C ARG A 67 26.12 7.89 19.23
N LEU A 68 25.26 7.13 18.57
CA LEU A 68 23.95 6.72 19.09
C LEU A 68 23.87 5.22 19.45
N LEU A 69 24.99 4.49 19.41
CA LEU A 69 25.07 3.06 19.76
C LEU A 69 25.78 2.75 21.09
N SER A 70 26.14 3.73 21.92
CA SER A 70 26.88 3.49 23.17
C SER A 70 26.12 3.83 24.46
N GLY A 71 24.78 3.83 24.43
CA GLY A 71 23.96 4.36 25.52
C GLY A 71 22.82 3.47 26.03
N ALA A 72 22.80 2.19 25.66
CA ALA A 72 21.93 1.21 26.30
C ALA A 72 22.81 0.02 26.68
N ALA A 73 22.83 -0.35 27.96
CA ALA A 73 23.49 -1.55 28.42
C ALA A 73 22.99 -2.74 27.58
N ALA A 74 23.87 -3.28 26.75
CA ALA A 74 23.61 -4.44 25.93
C ALA A 74 23.24 -5.61 26.85
N SER A 75 21.95 -5.95 26.91
CA SER A 75 21.56 -7.32 27.27
C SER A 75 22.06 -8.22 26.14
N LYS A 76 22.92 -9.18 26.46
CA LYS A 76 23.48 -10.21 25.57
C LYS A 76 22.40 -11.05 24.87
N ASN A 77 21.69 -10.49 23.90
CA ASN A 77 20.91 -11.23 22.91
C ASN A 77 21.19 -10.56 21.57
N ASP A 78 22.25 -11.05 20.94
CA ASP A 78 22.78 -10.59 19.68
C ASP A 78 21.75 -10.72 18.54
N GLU A 79 21.72 -9.70 17.69
CA GLU A 79 21.32 -9.65 16.27
C GLU A 79 20.65 -10.89 15.64
N GLU A 80 19.40 -11.19 15.99
CA GLU A 80 18.53 -11.91 15.05
C GLU A 80 17.91 -10.90 14.07
N PRO A 81 18.02 -11.09 12.74
CA PRO A 81 17.19 -10.32 11.81
C PRO A 81 15.74 -10.52 12.21
N LEU A 82 15.01 -9.42 12.42
CA LEU A 82 13.64 -9.38 12.95
C LEU A 82 12.79 -10.51 12.34
N HIS A 83 12.74 -11.66 13.02
CA HIS A 83 12.01 -12.82 12.53
C HIS A 83 10.55 -12.57 12.84
N ILE A 84 9.87 -11.88 11.93
CA ILE A 84 8.41 -11.80 11.96
C ILE A 84 7.93 -13.15 11.45
N PRO A 85 7.43 -14.05 12.31
CA PRO A 85 6.98 -15.36 11.87
C PRO A 85 5.89 -15.17 10.82
N HIS A 86 5.88 -16.04 9.80
CA HIS A 86 4.72 -16.14 8.92
C HIS A 86 3.46 -16.24 9.80
N TYR A 87 2.46 -15.43 9.48
CA TYR A 87 1.23 -15.38 10.27
C TYR A 87 0.59 -16.78 10.36
N HIS A 88 0.63 -17.37 11.55
CA HIS A 88 -0.04 -18.64 11.90
C HIS A 88 -1.24 -18.38 12.81
N GLY A 89 -2.16 -17.50 12.40
CA GLY A 89 -3.36 -17.27 13.19
C GLY A 89 -4.47 -18.29 12.91
N PRO A 90 -5.56 -18.22 13.69
CA PRO A 90 -6.63 -19.22 13.69
C PRO A 90 -7.41 -19.31 12.37
N PHE A 91 -7.24 -18.37 11.44
CA PHE A 91 -8.04 -18.28 10.21
C PHE A 91 -7.28 -18.66 8.94
N LEU A 92 -5.94 -18.54 8.89
CA LEU A 92 -5.09 -18.95 7.78
C LEU A 92 -3.73 -19.36 8.32
N ARG A 93 -3.39 -20.66 8.26
CA ARG A 93 -2.07 -21.17 8.68
C ARG A 93 -0.99 -20.97 7.60
N HIS A 94 -1.41 -21.06 6.33
CA HIS A 94 -0.64 -20.85 5.09
C HIS A 94 -1.60 -20.75 3.88
N TRP A 95 -1.16 -20.16 2.77
CA TRP A 95 -1.98 -19.96 1.55
C TRP A 95 -2.58 -21.25 0.99
N GLN A 96 -1.89 -22.40 1.09
CA GLN A 96 -2.43 -23.66 0.60
C GLN A 96 -3.77 -24.03 1.27
N HIS A 97 -3.88 -23.90 2.59
CA HIS A 97 -5.12 -24.21 3.30
C HIS A 97 -6.25 -23.25 2.90
N ALA A 98 -5.92 -21.95 2.71
CA ALA A 98 -6.84 -20.95 2.18
C ALA A 98 -7.38 -21.38 0.81
N TYR A 99 -6.48 -21.86 -0.05
CA TYR A 99 -6.77 -22.26 -1.42
C TYR A 99 -7.65 -23.51 -1.47
N ASP A 100 -7.38 -24.49 -0.61
CA ASP A 100 -8.17 -25.72 -0.52
C ASP A 100 -9.59 -25.45 -0.02
N LEU A 101 -9.75 -24.52 0.93
CA LEU A 101 -11.07 -24.06 1.38
C LEU A 101 -11.80 -23.30 0.27
N ALA A 102 -11.14 -22.32 -0.36
CA ALA A 102 -11.72 -21.56 -1.45
C ALA A 102 -12.15 -22.45 -2.62
N SER A 103 -11.31 -23.41 -3.01
CA SER A 103 -11.59 -24.34 -4.11
C SER A 103 -12.83 -25.20 -3.83
N ARG A 104 -12.93 -25.75 -2.61
CA ARG A 104 -14.11 -26.53 -2.19
C ARG A 104 -15.37 -25.68 -2.16
N THR A 105 -15.30 -24.47 -1.63
CA THR A 105 -16.46 -23.57 -1.58
C THR A 105 -16.91 -23.15 -2.98
N LEU A 106 -15.96 -22.79 -3.86
CA LEU A 106 -16.27 -22.34 -5.22
C LEU A 106 -16.81 -23.46 -6.12
N ALA A 107 -16.45 -24.72 -5.85
CA ALA A 107 -16.96 -25.87 -6.60
C ALA A 107 -18.50 -25.98 -6.56
N ASN A 108 -19.13 -25.52 -5.48
CA ASN A 108 -20.57 -25.54 -5.30
C ASN A 108 -21.29 -24.33 -5.92
N LEU A 109 -20.53 -23.35 -6.46
CA LEU A 109 -21.10 -22.14 -7.03
C LEU A 109 -21.18 -22.20 -8.55
N SER A 110 -22.32 -21.80 -9.10
CA SER A 110 -22.48 -21.46 -10.51
C SER A 110 -21.56 -20.28 -10.91
N PRO A 111 -21.25 -20.13 -12.22
CA PRO A 111 -20.48 -18.99 -12.71
C PRO A 111 -21.04 -17.63 -12.27
N TRP A 112 -22.37 -17.46 -12.28
CA TRP A 112 -23.03 -16.22 -11.87
C TRP A 112 -22.87 -15.92 -10.37
N GLN A 113 -22.91 -16.94 -9.52
CA GLN A 113 -22.65 -16.78 -8.08
C GLN A 113 -21.19 -16.37 -7.85
N ARG A 114 -20.23 -16.93 -8.61
CA ARG A 114 -18.81 -16.53 -8.53
C ARG A 114 -18.60 -15.08 -8.95
N VAL A 115 -19.28 -14.61 -10.00
CA VAL A 115 -19.22 -13.20 -10.44
C VAL A 115 -19.67 -12.24 -9.33
N ARG A 116 -20.69 -12.60 -8.54
CA ARG A 116 -21.17 -11.76 -7.42
C ARG A 116 -20.12 -11.56 -6.32
N LEU A 117 -19.21 -12.52 -6.14
CA LEU A 117 -18.14 -12.41 -5.14
C LEU A 117 -17.08 -11.38 -5.53
N VAL A 118 -16.90 -11.10 -6.83
CA VAL A 118 -15.89 -10.17 -7.37
C VAL A 118 -16.48 -8.85 -7.87
N HIS A 119 -17.79 -8.67 -7.77
CA HIS A 119 -18.48 -7.45 -8.17
C HIS A 119 -19.08 -6.77 -6.93
N GLY A 120 -18.71 -5.51 -6.70
CA GLY A 120 -19.35 -4.69 -5.68
C GLY A 120 -20.86 -4.52 -5.94
N LYS A 121 -21.67 -4.33 -4.90
CA LYS A 121 -23.12 -4.06 -5.01
C LYS A 121 -23.45 -2.80 -5.83
N GLY A 122 -22.44 -1.97 -6.11
CA GLY A 122 -22.54 -0.74 -6.88
C GLY A 122 -22.76 0.48 -5.98
N TRP A 123 -22.32 1.63 -6.47
CA TRP A 123 -22.51 2.91 -5.80
C TRP A 123 -23.90 3.47 -6.12
N ARG A 124 -24.71 3.73 -5.07
CA ARG A 124 -26.05 4.31 -5.20
C ARG A 124 -26.20 5.55 -4.31
N GLY A 125 -25.16 6.39 -4.28
CA GLY A 125 -25.06 7.55 -3.41
C GLY A 125 -24.49 7.22 -2.03
N TRP A 126 -24.36 8.25 -1.18
CA TRP A 126 -23.96 8.10 0.22
C TRP A 126 -25.11 7.44 0.99
N GLN A 127 -25.21 6.11 0.90
CA GLN A 127 -26.21 5.36 1.64
C GLN A 127 -25.81 5.31 3.11
N LEU A 128 -26.41 6.17 3.93
CA LEU A 128 -26.19 6.22 5.37
C LEU A 128 -27.09 5.20 6.11
N THR A 129 -27.29 4.01 5.53
CA THR A 129 -28.14 2.97 6.11
C THR A 129 -27.31 1.97 6.92
N PRO A 130 -27.80 1.50 8.09
CA PRO A 130 -27.12 0.47 8.87
C PRO A 130 -26.65 -0.72 8.01
N GLY A 131 -25.38 -1.10 8.17
CA GLY A 131 -24.75 -2.15 7.37
C GLY A 131 -24.13 -1.71 6.03
N PHE A 132 -24.12 -0.40 5.74
CA PHE A 132 -23.38 0.15 4.60
C PHE A 132 -21.87 0.29 4.90
N TYR A 133 -21.05 -0.11 3.94
CA TYR A 133 -19.60 0.06 3.93
C TYR A 133 -19.18 0.66 2.58
N VAL A 134 -18.03 1.33 2.50
CA VAL A 134 -17.53 2.01 1.29
C VAL A 134 -17.48 1.05 0.10
N GLY A 135 -17.06 -0.19 0.33
CA GLY A 135 -17.13 -1.27 -0.64
C GLY A 135 -17.85 -2.47 -0.04
N THR A 136 -18.70 -3.13 -0.82
CA THR A 136 -19.32 -4.39 -0.39
C THR A 136 -19.57 -5.30 -1.58
N THR A 137 -19.12 -6.55 -1.50
CA THR A 137 -19.56 -7.61 -2.42
C THR A 137 -20.69 -8.43 -1.80
N VAL A 138 -21.49 -9.07 -2.65
CA VAL A 138 -22.61 -9.87 -2.19
C VAL A 138 -22.12 -11.30 -2.01
N GLY A 139 -22.22 -11.79 -0.77
CA GLY A 139 -21.92 -13.18 -0.44
C GLY A 139 -22.96 -14.15 -1.00
N HIS A 140 -22.90 -15.39 -0.54
CA HIS A 140 -23.83 -16.44 -0.94
C HIS A 140 -24.17 -17.32 0.26
N ALA A 141 -25.37 -17.11 0.81
CA ALA A 141 -25.79 -17.69 2.09
C ALA A 141 -25.87 -19.23 2.12
N PRO A 142 -26.35 -19.93 1.06
CA PRO A 142 -26.45 -21.40 1.11
C PRO A 142 -25.12 -22.12 1.37
N GLU A 143 -24.00 -21.57 0.89
CA GLU A 143 -22.63 -22.09 1.09
C GLU A 143 -21.91 -21.32 2.20
N ASN A 144 -22.66 -20.60 3.05
CA ASN A 144 -22.15 -19.84 4.18
C ASN A 144 -21.07 -18.82 3.81
N ILE A 145 -21.14 -18.22 2.61
CA ILE A 145 -20.24 -17.15 2.20
C ILE A 145 -20.84 -15.82 2.66
N PRO A 146 -20.26 -15.14 3.66
CA PRO A 146 -20.74 -13.85 4.09
C PRO A 146 -20.46 -12.78 3.03
N TRP A 147 -21.12 -11.63 3.19
CA TRP A 147 -20.81 -10.46 2.39
C TRP A 147 -19.42 -9.95 2.75
N LEU A 148 -18.64 -9.55 1.74
CA LEU A 148 -17.34 -8.95 2.01
C LEU A 148 -17.49 -7.44 2.16
N LYS A 149 -17.27 -6.95 3.38
CA LYS A 149 -17.42 -5.54 3.77
C LYS A 149 -16.05 -4.88 3.87
N MET A 150 -15.82 -3.86 3.06
CA MET A 150 -14.56 -3.13 2.96
C MET A 150 -14.76 -1.69 3.40
N GLN A 151 -13.87 -1.19 4.27
CA GLN A 151 -14.01 0.16 4.80
C GLN A 151 -12.69 0.92 4.82
N ASP A 152 -12.77 2.24 4.62
CA ASP A 152 -11.68 3.17 4.88
C ASP A 152 -11.52 3.43 6.40
N SER A 153 -10.40 3.95 6.90
CA SER A 153 -9.19 4.43 6.23
C SER A 153 -7.92 3.82 6.85
N GLY A 154 -6.75 4.32 6.44
CA GLY A 154 -5.44 3.99 7.03
C GLY A 154 -5.24 4.45 8.48
N ASN A 155 -6.06 5.38 8.99
CA ASN A 155 -5.87 6.03 10.29
C ASN A 155 -7.13 6.01 11.18
N GLY A 156 -8.08 5.11 10.91
CA GLY A 156 -9.29 4.96 11.71
C GLY A 156 -10.47 4.47 10.89
N PHE A 157 -11.50 3.95 11.55
CA PHE A 157 -12.71 3.55 10.85
C PHE A 157 -13.46 4.79 10.34
N ARG A 158 -13.60 4.92 9.02
CA ARG A 158 -14.36 6.00 8.40
C ARG A 158 -15.84 5.80 8.69
N SER A 159 -16.38 6.62 9.59
CA SER A 159 -17.80 6.63 9.92
C SER A 159 -18.63 7.00 8.69
N MET A 160 -19.62 6.17 8.37
CA MET A 160 -20.56 6.38 7.27
C MET A 160 -22.01 6.45 7.76
N LEU A 161 -22.23 6.32 9.08
CA LEU A 161 -23.55 6.31 9.69
C LEU A 161 -23.60 7.34 10.81
N PRO A 162 -24.70 8.09 10.96
CA PRO A 162 -24.88 8.97 12.11
C PRO A 162 -24.69 8.24 13.45
N SER A 163 -25.13 6.98 13.53
CA SER A 163 -24.99 6.14 14.73
C SER A 163 -23.55 5.74 15.07
N THR A 164 -22.60 5.87 14.13
CA THR A 164 -21.19 5.57 14.39
C THR A 164 -20.35 6.82 14.69
N VAL A 165 -20.94 8.01 14.59
CA VAL A 165 -20.27 9.26 15.00
C VAL A 165 -19.97 9.22 16.50
N GLY A 166 -18.75 9.63 16.90
CA GLY A 166 -18.29 9.58 18.29
C GLY A 166 -17.90 8.19 18.80
N THR A 167 -17.99 7.16 17.96
CA THR A 167 -17.61 5.78 18.32
C THR A 167 -16.34 5.29 17.62
N THR A 168 -15.67 6.18 16.87
CA THR A 168 -14.50 5.86 16.06
C THR A 168 -13.28 6.59 16.59
N ILE A 169 -12.11 5.94 16.54
CA ILE A 169 -10.86 6.55 16.98
C ILE A 169 -10.16 7.13 15.74
N VAL A 170 -9.66 8.36 15.87
CA VAL A 170 -8.77 8.97 14.88
C VAL A 170 -7.35 8.75 15.37
N TRP A 171 -6.63 7.88 14.70
CA TRP A 171 -5.24 7.56 15.00
C TRP A 171 -4.28 8.54 14.32
N PRO A 172 -3.04 8.66 14.81
CA PRO A 172 -1.96 9.29 14.06
C PRO A 172 -1.92 8.80 12.62
N SER A 173 -1.62 9.71 11.69
CA SER A 173 -1.50 9.35 10.29
C SER A 173 -0.36 8.33 10.10
N PRO A 174 -0.43 7.45 9.08
CA PRO A 174 0.66 6.51 8.82
C PRO A 174 2.03 7.18 8.66
N LEU A 175 2.09 8.38 8.07
CA LEU A 175 3.35 9.12 7.97
C LEU A 175 3.86 9.61 9.35
N ALA A 176 2.98 10.08 10.23
CA ALA A 176 3.36 10.47 11.59
C ALA A 176 3.81 9.25 12.42
N LEU A 177 3.17 8.10 12.18
CA LEU A 177 3.56 6.84 12.77
C LEU A 177 4.92 6.34 12.24
N ALA A 178 5.21 6.57 10.95
CA ALA A 178 6.52 6.25 10.38
C ALA A 178 7.65 7.09 10.99
N ALA A 179 7.36 8.35 11.32
CA ALA A 179 8.31 9.27 11.94
C ALA A 179 8.74 8.84 13.36
N THR A 180 8.10 7.84 13.98
CA THR A 180 8.59 7.26 15.24
C THR A 180 9.74 6.28 15.05
N TRP A 181 9.90 5.72 13.84
CA TRP A 181 10.81 4.63 13.53
C TRP A 181 10.61 3.39 14.42
N ASP A 182 9.44 3.30 15.07
CA ASP A 182 9.13 2.28 16.06
C ASP A 182 8.21 1.20 15.46
N ILE A 183 8.82 0.05 15.17
CA ILE A 183 8.17 -1.13 14.61
C ILE A 183 7.05 -1.65 15.53
N GLN A 184 7.25 -1.56 16.85
CA GLN A 184 6.28 -2.02 17.85
C GLN A 184 5.08 -1.08 17.89
N ALA A 185 5.31 0.23 17.95
CA ALA A 185 4.23 1.22 17.92
C ALA A 185 3.36 1.09 16.67
N VAL A 186 3.98 0.83 15.51
CA VAL A 186 3.28 0.58 14.25
C VAL A 186 2.38 -0.66 14.35
N GLY A 187 2.90 -1.75 14.91
CA GLY A 187 2.16 -2.99 15.13
C GLY A 187 1.02 -2.82 16.14
N GLU A 188 1.23 -2.08 17.21
CA GLU A 188 0.20 -1.82 18.22
C GLU A 188 -0.97 -1.01 17.67
N GLN A 189 -0.69 0.08 16.94
CA GLN A 189 -1.72 0.87 16.27
C GLN A 189 -2.47 0.03 15.22
N ALA A 190 -1.76 -0.76 14.40
CA ALA A 190 -2.39 -1.67 13.43
C ALA A 190 -3.30 -2.70 14.13
N GLY A 191 -2.86 -3.25 15.26
CA GLY A 191 -3.68 -4.12 16.07
C GLY A 191 -4.91 -3.42 16.64
N ALA A 192 -4.79 -2.17 17.10
CA ALA A 192 -5.93 -1.40 17.61
C ALA A 192 -6.95 -1.10 16.50
N LEU A 193 -6.47 -0.69 15.32
CA LEU A 193 -7.27 -0.52 14.11
C LEU A 193 -8.04 -1.79 13.76
N ALA A 194 -7.39 -2.97 13.75
CA ALA A 194 -8.09 -4.21 13.46
C ALA A 194 -9.19 -4.54 14.48
N THR A 195 -8.98 -4.27 15.77
CA THR A 195 -10.03 -4.43 16.78
C THR A 195 -11.24 -3.54 16.46
N GLU A 196 -11.00 -2.27 16.11
CA GLU A 196 -12.06 -1.32 15.76
C GLU A 196 -12.83 -1.74 14.51
N PHE A 197 -12.12 -2.09 13.43
CA PHE A 197 -12.72 -2.50 12.16
C PHE A 197 -13.54 -3.77 12.31
N ARG A 198 -12.99 -4.77 13.00
CA ARG A 198 -13.68 -6.03 13.27
C ARG A 198 -14.90 -5.81 14.16
N GLY A 199 -14.78 -5.00 15.22
CA GLY A 199 -15.88 -4.66 16.12
C GLY A 199 -17.03 -3.95 15.41
N LYS A 200 -16.75 -3.22 14.33
CA LYS A 200 -17.74 -2.57 13.46
C LYS A 200 -18.16 -3.44 12.27
N GLY A 201 -17.73 -4.70 12.23
CA GLY A 201 -18.14 -5.70 11.24
C GLY A 201 -17.50 -5.56 9.85
N ALA A 202 -16.45 -4.76 9.70
CA ALA A 202 -15.67 -4.73 8.46
C ALA A 202 -14.78 -5.98 8.37
N ASN A 203 -14.73 -6.58 7.18
CA ASN A 203 -13.86 -7.72 6.89
C ASN A 203 -12.48 -7.27 6.41
N ALA A 204 -12.43 -6.14 5.72
CA ALA A 204 -11.20 -5.59 5.14
C ALA A 204 -11.05 -4.12 5.49
N MET A 205 -9.83 -3.75 5.84
CA MET A 205 -9.40 -2.36 5.98
C MET A 205 -8.74 -1.93 4.68
N LEU A 206 -9.23 -0.84 4.09
CA LEU A 206 -8.64 -0.23 2.90
C LEU A 206 -7.37 0.53 3.30
N GLY A 207 -6.32 -0.21 3.64
CA GLY A 207 -5.01 0.29 4.06
C GLY A 207 -4.09 -0.87 4.53
N PRO A 208 -2.81 -0.56 4.81
CA PRO A 208 -2.18 0.76 4.81
C PRO A 208 -1.88 1.29 3.41
N GLY A 209 -1.57 2.59 3.35
CA GLY A 209 -1.04 3.24 2.16
C GLY A 209 0.49 3.04 2.05
N LEU A 210 1.00 2.63 0.89
CA LEU A 210 2.37 2.15 0.66
C LEU A 210 3.11 2.83 -0.51
N ASN A 211 2.57 3.92 -1.04
CA ASN A 211 3.29 4.73 -2.02
C ASN A 211 4.52 5.37 -1.36
N VAL A 212 5.62 5.47 -2.11
CA VAL A 212 6.85 6.12 -1.65
C VAL A 212 6.84 7.56 -2.13
N ASN A 213 6.83 8.50 -1.19
CA ASN A 213 6.65 9.93 -1.41
C ASN A 213 7.68 10.48 -2.39
N ARG A 214 7.27 10.72 -3.63
CA ARG A 214 8.11 11.37 -4.66
C ARG A 214 8.09 12.90 -4.57
N ILE A 215 6.92 13.46 -4.28
CA ILE A 215 6.68 14.92 -4.32
C ILE A 215 6.34 15.36 -2.91
N ALA A 216 7.15 16.24 -2.30
CA ALA A 216 6.95 16.70 -0.92
C ALA A 216 5.56 17.32 -0.68
N ARG A 217 4.98 17.98 -1.71
CA ARG A 217 3.64 18.59 -1.69
C ARG A 217 2.52 17.64 -2.15
N GLY A 218 2.78 16.33 -2.20
CA GLY A 218 1.80 15.33 -2.59
C GLY A 218 0.60 15.33 -1.62
N GLY A 219 -0.61 15.47 -2.17
CA GLY A 219 -1.82 15.69 -1.36
C GLY A 219 -2.23 14.52 -0.47
N ARG A 220 -1.59 13.34 -0.61
CA ARG A 220 -1.90 12.12 0.15
C ARG A 220 -0.70 11.51 0.86
N ASN A 221 0.45 12.19 0.87
CA ASN A 221 1.67 11.68 1.50
C ASN A 221 1.44 11.29 2.97
N PHE A 222 0.58 12.01 3.68
CA PHE A 222 0.24 11.71 5.07
C PHE A 222 -0.43 10.33 5.26
N GLU A 223 -1.07 9.78 4.24
CA GLU A 223 -1.70 8.45 4.28
C GLU A 223 -0.69 7.31 4.06
N TYR A 224 0.54 7.61 3.65
CA TYR A 224 1.52 6.62 3.22
C TYR A 224 2.54 6.34 4.32
N LEU A 225 2.58 5.09 4.76
CA LEU A 225 3.49 4.60 5.82
C LEU A 225 4.97 4.65 5.42
N PRO A 226 5.38 4.43 4.15
CA PRO A 226 6.80 4.47 3.80
C PRO A 226 7.48 5.83 3.96
N GLY A 227 6.72 6.92 3.94
CA GLY A 227 7.35 8.22 3.72
C GLY A 227 8.08 8.23 2.38
N GLU A 228 9.28 8.79 2.36
CA GLU A 228 10.18 8.84 1.21
C GLU A 228 11.15 7.65 1.10
N ASP A 229 11.22 6.77 2.10
CA ASP A 229 12.25 5.75 2.19
C ASP A 229 11.68 4.32 2.01
N PRO A 230 12.13 3.57 0.99
CA PRO A 230 11.60 2.24 0.71
C PRO A 230 11.98 1.20 1.77
N PHE A 231 13.12 1.37 2.44
CA PHE A 231 13.63 0.40 3.42
C PHE A 231 12.87 0.49 4.75
N LEU A 232 12.70 1.70 5.28
CA LEU A 232 11.84 2.00 6.41
C LEU A 232 10.41 1.57 6.09
N GLY A 233 9.90 1.94 4.92
CA GLY A 233 8.57 1.55 4.47
C GLY A 233 8.36 0.04 4.46
N ALA A 234 9.29 -0.72 3.90
CA ALA A 234 9.24 -2.18 3.92
C ALA A 234 9.24 -2.72 5.37
N THR A 235 10.13 -2.23 6.22
CA THR A 235 10.26 -2.65 7.63
C THR A 235 8.98 -2.43 8.42
N LEU A 236 8.40 -1.22 8.35
CA LEU A 236 7.19 -0.88 9.08
C LEU A 236 5.95 -1.60 8.52
N THR A 237 5.90 -1.80 7.19
CA THR A 237 4.80 -2.50 6.53
C THR A 237 4.67 -3.93 7.06
N ARG A 238 5.78 -4.65 7.25
CA ARG A 238 5.72 -6.04 7.77
C ARG A 238 4.98 -6.11 9.12
N SER A 239 5.33 -5.22 10.04
CA SER A 239 4.69 -5.12 11.36
C SER A 239 3.22 -4.75 11.23
N PHE A 240 2.89 -3.71 10.45
CA PHE A 240 1.51 -3.26 10.27
C PHE A 240 0.62 -4.40 9.77
N ILE A 241 1.02 -5.09 8.70
CA ILE A 241 0.23 -6.16 8.09
C ILE A 241 0.07 -7.34 9.04
N PHE A 242 1.16 -7.78 9.68
CA PHE A 242 1.11 -8.90 10.62
C PHE A 242 0.14 -8.62 11.77
N HIS A 243 0.23 -7.45 12.40
CA HIS A 243 -0.59 -7.10 13.56
C HIS A 243 -2.07 -6.81 13.20
N LEU A 244 -2.33 -6.26 12.01
CA LEU A 244 -3.69 -6.05 11.54
C LEU A 244 -4.37 -7.41 11.25
N GLN A 245 -3.74 -8.23 10.40
CA GLN A 245 -4.35 -9.48 9.94
C GLN A 245 -4.45 -10.51 11.04
N ARG A 246 -3.55 -10.48 12.05
CA ARG A 246 -3.65 -11.41 13.17
C ARG A 246 -4.90 -11.30 13.99
N LYS A 247 -5.57 -10.15 13.94
CA LYS A 247 -6.85 -9.91 14.60
C LYS A 247 -8.06 -10.17 13.69
N GLY A 248 -7.86 -10.70 12.49
CA GLY A 248 -8.93 -11.16 11.60
C GLY A 248 -9.55 -10.08 10.72
N VAL A 249 -8.77 -9.04 10.37
CA VAL A 249 -9.14 -8.04 9.36
C VAL A 249 -8.17 -8.14 8.20
N MET A 250 -8.69 -8.24 6.98
CA MET A 250 -7.88 -8.30 5.77
C MET A 250 -7.21 -6.95 5.50
N ALA A 251 -5.89 -6.96 5.35
CA ALA A 251 -5.14 -5.79 4.91
C ALA A 251 -5.29 -5.63 3.40
N VAL A 252 -5.44 -4.39 2.94
CA VAL A 252 -5.50 -4.05 1.51
C VAL A 252 -4.39 -3.06 1.21
N LEU A 253 -3.30 -3.54 0.61
CA LEU A 253 -2.16 -2.71 0.24
C LEU A 253 -2.61 -1.71 -0.83
N LYS A 254 -2.40 -0.41 -0.62
CA LYS A 254 -2.82 0.63 -1.57
C LYS A 254 -1.80 1.76 -1.69
N HIS A 255 -1.71 2.52 -2.76
CA HIS A 255 -2.34 2.31 -4.07
C HIS A 255 -1.26 1.77 -4.98
N PHE A 256 -1.42 0.52 -5.42
CA PHE A 256 -0.45 -0.16 -6.24
C PHE A 256 -0.58 0.27 -7.71
N GLY A 257 0.36 0.99 -8.33
CA GLY A 257 1.56 1.65 -7.82
C GLY A 257 1.71 3.03 -8.49
N PHE A 258 2.78 3.76 -8.13
CA PHE A 258 3.19 5.02 -8.76
C PHE A 258 2.17 6.18 -8.70
N ASN A 259 1.24 6.15 -7.76
CA ASN A 259 0.23 7.21 -7.56
C ASN A 259 0.75 8.35 -6.66
N GLU A 260 1.79 9.03 -7.13
CA GLU A 260 2.55 10.00 -6.30
C GLU A 260 2.03 11.45 -6.36
N GLN A 261 0.93 11.69 -7.09
CA GLN A 261 0.29 13.00 -7.17
C GLN A 261 -1.23 12.89 -7.34
N GLU A 262 -1.94 13.86 -6.78
CA GLU A 262 -3.40 13.95 -6.91
C GLU A 262 -3.83 14.69 -8.17
N THR A 263 -3.02 15.64 -8.62
CA THR A 263 -3.26 16.41 -9.85
C THR A 263 -3.39 15.44 -11.02
N ASN A 264 -4.54 15.44 -11.68
CA ASN A 264 -4.86 14.57 -12.81
C ASN A 264 -4.72 13.08 -12.53
N ARG A 265 -4.88 12.60 -11.28
CA ARG A 265 -4.70 11.17 -10.92
C ARG A 265 -5.51 10.17 -11.75
N ASN A 266 -6.64 10.58 -12.34
CA ASN A 266 -7.46 9.71 -13.22
C ASN A 266 -6.98 9.69 -14.68
N TRP A 267 -6.01 10.51 -15.05
CA TRP A 267 -5.58 10.74 -16.43
C TRP A 267 -4.07 10.66 -16.63
N VAL A 268 -3.29 10.94 -15.59
CA VAL A 268 -1.83 10.98 -15.63
C VAL A 268 -1.26 9.59 -15.92
N SER A 269 -0.18 9.55 -16.71
CA SER A 269 0.63 8.35 -16.93
C SER A 269 1.92 8.47 -16.13
N SER A 270 2.16 7.49 -15.25
CA SER A 270 3.39 7.39 -14.47
C SER A 270 4.36 6.51 -15.23
N ILE A 271 5.41 7.14 -15.76
CA ILE A 271 6.45 6.47 -16.53
C ILE A 271 7.63 6.22 -15.60
N VAL A 272 7.88 4.96 -15.27
CA VAL A 272 8.92 4.53 -14.34
C VAL A 272 9.70 3.41 -15.01
N ASP A 273 11.04 3.49 -14.97
CA ASP A 273 11.89 2.40 -15.45
C ASP A 273 11.88 1.22 -14.47
N GLU A 274 12.26 0.05 -14.97
CA GLU A 274 12.25 -1.19 -14.19
C GLU A 274 13.07 -1.09 -12.90
N ARG A 275 14.28 -0.53 -12.98
CA ARG A 275 15.17 -0.42 -11.82
C ARG A 275 14.55 0.46 -10.75
N THR A 276 14.05 1.65 -11.11
CA THR A 276 13.38 2.53 -10.16
C THR A 276 12.13 1.86 -9.56
N ALA A 277 11.37 1.11 -10.35
CA ALA A 277 10.20 0.40 -9.85
C ALA A 277 10.58 -0.62 -8.75
N TRP A 278 11.59 -1.45 -9.01
CA TRP A 278 12.03 -2.50 -8.09
C TRP A 278 12.84 -2.01 -6.89
N GLU A 279 13.66 -0.97 -7.06
CA GLU A 279 14.52 -0.47 -5.97
C GLU A 279 13.81 0.56 -5.09
N LEU A 280 12.80 1.27 -5.60
CA LEU A 280 12.13 2.36 -4.86
C LEU A 280 10.66 2.08 -4.55
N TYR A 281 9.83 1.74 -5.54
CA TYR A 281 8.38 1.75 -5.34
C TYR A 281 7.79 0.42 -4.87
N TYR A 282 8.36 -0.70 -5.29
CA TYR A 282 7.88 -2.03 -4.92
C TYR A 282 8.32 -2.57 -3.56
N PRO A 283 9.45 -2.18 -2.94
CA PRO A 283 9.90 -2.79 -1.69
C PRO A 283 8.85 -2.79 -0.56
N PRO A 284 8.07 -1.71 -0.31
CA PRO A 284 7.01 -1.75 0.70
C PRO A 284 5.88 -2.74 0.36
N PHE A 285 5.52 -2.85 -0.92
CA PHE A 285 4.48 -3.79 -1.36
C PHE A 285 4.96 -5.23 -1.29
N GLU A 286 6.19 -5.51 -1.72
CA GLU A 286 6.83 -6.83 -1.59
C GLU A 286 6.83 -7.28 -0.12
N ALA A 287 7.23 -6.39 0.80
CA ALA A 287 7.22 -6.66 2.23
C ALA A 287 5.82 -7.02 2.76
N GLY A 288 4.77 -6.32 2.30
CA GLY A 288 3.39 -6.66 2.66
C GLY A 288 2.93 -8.01 2.09
N ILE A 289 3.31 -8.32 0.85
CA ILE A 289 2.99 -9.59 0.18
C ILE A 289 3.65 -10.77 0.90
N ASP A 290 4.93 -10.65 1.24
CA ASP A 290 5.70 -11.67 1.95
C ASP A 290 5.08 -12.06 3.30
N VAL A 291 4.53 -11.07 4.02
CA VAL A 291 3.82 -11.27 5.30
C VAL A 291 2.43 -11.87 5.09
N GLY A 292 1.93 -11.87 3.85
CA GLY A 292 0.67 -12.49 3.47
C GLY A 292 -0.51 -11.53 3.45
N ALA A 293 -0.31 -10.27 3.04
CA ALA A 293 -1.40 -9.32 2.82
C ALA A 293 -2.52 -9.95 1.97
N ALA A 294 -3.77 -9.77 2.40
CA ALA A 294 -4.92 -10.44 1.82
C ALA A 294 -5.31 -9.89 0.43
N ALA A 295 -5.08 -8.59 0.19
CA ALA A 295 -5.42 -7.97 -1.08
C ALA A 295 -4.54 -6.77 -1.41
N ILE A 296 -4.58 -6.37 -2.68
CA ILE A 296 -3.97 -5.15 -3.22
C ILE A 296 -5.05 -4.34 -3.93
N MET A 297 -5.01 -3.02 -3.75
CA MET A 297 -5.82 -2.05 -4.48
C MET A 297 -4.98 -1.36 -5.55
N CYS A 298 -5.39 -1.52 -6.81
CA CYS A 298 -4.78 -0.81 -7.93
C CYS A 298 -4.98 0.71 -7.83
N SER A 299 -4.03 1.46 -8.37
CA SER A 299 -4.09 2.92 -8.42
C SER A 299 -4.95 3.45 -9.57
N TYR A 300 -5.22 4.76 -9.54
CA TYR A 300 -5.99 5.47 -10.58
C TYR A 300 -5.14 5.84 -11.80
N ASN A 301 -3.86 6.13 -11.61
CA ASN A 301 -2.98 6.56 -12.68
C ASN A 301 -2.75 5.44 -13.70
N LYS A 302 -2.42 5.82 -14.93
CA LYS A 302 -1.96 4.89 -15.95
C LYS A 302 -0.49 4.55 -15.70
N VAL A 303 -0.11 3.33 -16.06
CA VAL A 303 1.28 2.87 -16.10
C VAL A 303 1.47 2.25 -17.47
N PRO A 304 2.01 2.98 -18.46
CA PRO A 304 2.20 2.45 -19.80
C PRO A 304 3.23 1.32 -19.76
N GLN A 305 2.92 0.20 -20.42
CA GLN A 305 3.91 -0.83 -20.71
C GLN A 305 4.89 -0.25 -21.75
N ARG A 306 6.18 -0.33 -21.46
CA ARG A 306 7.24 0.00 -22.42
C ARG A 306 7.55 -1.22 -23.27
#